data_AF-A0A2V5YFF0-F1
#
_entry.id   AF-A0A2V5YFF0-F1
#
_cell.length_a   1.000
_cell.length_b   1.000
_cell.length_c   1.000
_cell.angle_alpha   90.00
_cell.angle_beta   90.00
_cell.angle_gamma   90.00
#
_symmetry.space_group_name_H-M   'P 1'
#
loop_
_entity.id
_entity.type
_entity.pdbx_description
1 polymer ?
#
loop_
_entity_poly.entity_id
_entity_poly.type
_entity_poly.pdbx_seq_one_letter_code
_entity_poly.pdbx_strand_id
1 'polypeptide(L)'
;ITTGDTLCDEDHPILLEPPSFPDPVISMAIEPKTKLDQEKMATALQRLAEEDPTFRVYTHEDTGQTIIAGMGELHLEIIRDRMFREFKVDANAGKPQIAYRETITTNAHGVGKLIKQSGGRGQYGHVEVDVRPAERSKGLLIENKIVGGIIPREYIPAVKKGIQEAVLNGVLGGYPVVDVEVDIVYGSFHEVDSSELAFKMAAIFAMKDGFKQGKPILLEPIMKVENITPDEFQGDICGDLSRRRGSIHSIETRGNLAIIHAEVPLAELFGYATAIRSLSKGRSSYSMEPSHFQPVPANLVPAILDQKEAK
;
A
#
# COMPACT_ATOMS: atom_id res chain seq x y z
N ILE A 1 17.27 -11.33 18.99
CA ILE A 1 18.28 -11.50 17.92
C ILE A 1 17.52 -11.92 16.68
N THR A 2 17.07 -10.93 15.95
CA THR A 2 16.44 -11.02 14.63
C THR A 2 17.44 -10.64 13.55
N THR A 3 17.15 -10.97 12.29
CA THR A 3 17.97 -10.54 11.15
C THR A 3 18.02 -9.01 11.09
N GLY A 4 19.21 -8.43 11.29
CA GLY A 4 19.41 -6.97 11.33
C GLY A 4 19.77 -6.41 12.72
N ASP A 5 19.71 -7.23 13.77
CA ASP A 5 20.14 -6.79 15.11
C ASP A 5 21.66 -6.62 15.17
N THR A 6 22.12 -5.51 15.76
CA THR A 6 23.55 -5.30 16.03
C THR A 6 23.92 -5.91 17.37
N LEU A 7 24.88 -6.84 17.37
CA LEU A 7 25.53 -7.31 18.59
C LEU A 7 26.78 -6.46 18.83
N CYS A 8 26.82 -5.78 19.97
CA CYS A 8 27.93 -4.93 20.38
C CYS A 8 28.39 -5.27 21.80
N ASP A 9 29.57 -4.75 22.15
CA ASP A 9 30.16 -4.87 23.49
C ASP A 9 29.39 -4.00 24.50
N GLU A 10 29.21 -4.47 25.74
CA GLU A 10 28.43 -3.75 26.76
C GLU A 10 29.04 -2.39 27.11
N ASP A 11 30.37 -2.25 27.04
CA ASP A 11 31.07 -1.00 27.35
C ASP A 11 31.15 -0.05 26.15
N HIS A 12 30.90 -0.55 24.94
CA HIS A 12 30.98 0.22 23.69
C HIS A 12 29.76 -0.04 22.80
N PRO A 13 28.60 0.59 23.11
CA PRO A 13 27.40 0.43 22.31
C PRO A 13 27.62 1.05 20.94
N ILE A 14 27.61 0.21 19.90
CA ILE A 14 27.58 0.61 18.50
C ILE A 14 26.27 0.12 17.89
N LEU A 15 25.56 1.01 17.22
CA LEU A 15 24.41 0.66 16.40
C LEU A 15 24.87 0.67 14.95
N LEU A 16 24.91 -0.50 14.30
CA LEU A 16 25.09 -0.54 12.86
C LEU A 16 23.79 -0.08 12.21
N GLU A 17 23.91 0.64 11.10
CA GLU A 17 22.76 1.19 10.40
C GLU A 17 21.84 0.04 9.97
N PRO A 18 20.60 -0.03 10.50
CA PRO A 18 19.70 -1.10 10.13
C PRO A 18 19.34 -0.94 8.63
N PRO A 19 19.29 -2.04 7.87
CA PRO A 19 18.87 -1.97 6.47
C PRO A 19 17.48 -1.32 6.38
N SER A 20 17.35 -0.26 5.58
CA SER A 20 16.05 0.37 5.32
C SER A 20 15.24 -0.52 4.38
N PHE A 21 14.13 -1.09 4.86
CA PHE A 21 13.27 -1.93 4.03
C PHE A 21 12.12 -1.10 3.45
N PRO A 22 11.93 -1.09 2.11
CA PRO A 22 10.77 -0.46 1.51
C PRO A 22 9.48 -1.21 1.90
N ASP A 23 8.35 -0.51 1.86
CA ASP A 23 7.06 -1.15 2.12
C ASP A 23 6.78 -2.25 1.07
N PRO A 24 6.18 -3.39 1.48
CA PRO A 24 5.82 -4.46 0.57
C PRO A 24 4.90 -3.98 -0.56
N VAL A 25 5.22 -4.35 -1.79
CA VAL A 25 4.52 -3.89 -3.00
C VAL A 25 3.47 -4.87 -3.51
N ILE A 26 3.56 -6.16 -3.12
CA ILE A 26 2.59 -7.20 -3.45
C ILE A 26 2.04 -7.80 -2.16
N SER A 27 0.75 -8.09 -2.16
CA SER A 27 0.06 -8.84 -1.13
C SER A 27 -0.61 -10.08 -1.71
N MET A 28 -0.83 -11.11 -0.91
CA MET A 28 -1.54 -12.33 -1.30
C MET A 28 -2.36 -12.79 -0.11
N ALA A 29 -3.64 -13.08 -0.35
CA ALA A 29 -4.49 -13.69 0.67
C ALA A 29 -4.17 -15.19 0.76
N ILE A 30 -4.03 -15.69 1.99
CA ILE A 30 -3.85 -17.10 2.28
C ILE A 30 -4.94 -17.52 3.27
N GLU A 31 -5.62 -18.61 2.93
CA GLU A 31 -6.70 -19.17 3.72
C GLU A 31 -6.36 -20.61 4.14
N PRO A 32 -6.31 -20.92 5.44
CA PRO A 32 -6.08 -22.29 5.89
C PRO A 32 -7.33 -23.14 5.63
N LYS A 33 -7.15 -24.40 5.21
CA LYS A 33 -8.29 -25.30 4.97
C LYS A 33 -8.93 -25.80 6.26
N THR A 34 -8.15 -25.91 7.34
CA THR A 34 -8.61 -26.43 8.63
C THR A 34 -8.19 -25.54 9.79
N LYS A 35 -8.88 -25.65 10.94
CA LYS A 35 -8.48 -24.93 12.16
C LYS A 35 -7.10 -25.34 12.69
N LEU A 36 -6.74 -26.61 12.52
CA LEU A 36 -5.40 -27.10 12.87
C LEU A 36 -4.32 -26.46 12.00
N ASP A 37 -4.62 -26.23 10.73
CA ASP A 37 -3.70 -25.54 9.81
C ASP A 37 -3.61 -24.05 10.10
N GLN A 38 -4.65 -23.44 10.66
CA GLN A 38 -4.61 -22.03 11.09
C GLN A 38 -3.56 -21.79 12.18
N GLU A 39 -3.50 -22.65 13.20
CA GLU A 39 -2.50 -22.54 14.28
C GLU A 39 -1.08 -22.79 13.77
N LYS A 40 -0.90 -23.79 12.90
CA LYS A 40 0.39 -24.08 12.26
C LYS A 40 0.82 -22.94 11.34
N MET A 41 -0.11 -22.37 10.57
CA MET A 41 0.15 -21.24 9.68
C MET A 41 0.61 -20.02 10.47
N ALA A 42 -0.04 -19.68 11.57
CA ALA A 42 0.38 -18.58 12.43
C ALA A 42 1.82 -18.77 12.95
N THR A 43 2.14 -19.98 13.40
CA THR A 43 3.49 -20.32 13.88
C THR A 43 4.54 -20.28 12.76
N ALA A 44 4.19 -20.77 11.57
CA ALA A 44 5.07 -20.78 10.39
C ALA A 44 5.36 -19.35 9.92
N LEU A 45 4.31 -18.53 9.78
CA LEU A 45 4.42 -17.14 9.36
C LEU A 45 5.25 -16.31 10.34
N GLN A 46 5.13 -16.55 11.65
CA GLN A 46 5.94 -15.86 12.65
C GLN A 46 7.44 -16.20 12.50
N ARG A 47 7.79 -17.48 12.33
CA ARG A 47 9.18 -17.89 12.10
C ARG A 47 9.75 -17.33 10.80
N LEU A 48 8.94 -17.33 9.74
CA LEU A 48 9.34 -16.77 8.45
C LEU A 48 9.55 -15.24 8.53
N ALA A 49 8.75 -14.53 9.32
CA ALA A 49 8.92 -13.10 9.58
C ALA A 49 10.15 -12.78 10.45
N GLU A 50 10.55 -13.69 11.35
CA GLU A 50 11.80 -13.55 12.12
C GLU A 50 13.05 -13.72 11.23
N GLU A 51 12.96 -14.57 10.22
CA GLU A 51 14.03 -14.79 9.24
C GLU A 51 14.11 -13.67 8.20
N ASP A 52 12.97 -13.24 7.66
CA ASP A 52 12.86 -12.19 6.64
C ASP A 52 12.03 -10.98 7.12
N PRO A 53 12.69 -9.86 7.50
CA PRO A 53 12.02 -8.65 7.95
C PRO A 53 11.30 -7.87 6.82
N THR A 54 11.52 -8.23 5.55
CA THR A 54 10.81 -7.61 4.41
C THR A 54 9.40 -8.18 4.21
N PHE A 55 9.10 -9.28 4.90
CA PHE A 55 7.82 -9.95 4.84
C PHE A 55 6.89 -9.44 5.94
N ARG A 56 5.69 -8.98 5.57
CA ARG A 56 4.66 -8.54 6.54
C ARG A 56 3.44 -9.44 6.48
N VAL A 57 2.86 -9.69 7.64
CA VAL A 57 1.63 -10.49 7.78
C VAL A 57 0.63 -9.67 8.56
N TYR A 58 -0.59 -9.58 8.03
CA TYR A 58 -1.71 -8.96 8.73
C TYR A 58 -3.01 -9.70 8.39
N THR A 59 -3.95 -9.69 9.32
CA THR A 59 -5.28 -10.24 9.10
C THR A 59 -6.21 -9.13 8.67
N HIS A 60 -6.94 -9.32 7.58
CA HIS A 60 -7.92 -8.35 7.13
C HIS A 60 -9.17 -8.44 8.01
N GLU A 61 -9.56 -7.33 8.65
CA GLU A 61 -10.67 -7.33 9.62
C GLU A 61 -12.03 -7.64 8.97
N ASP A 62 -12.27 -7.16 7.74
CA ASP A 62 -13.54 -7.37 7.04
C ASP A 62 -13.75 -8.80 6.51
N THR A 63 -12.71 -9.45 5.98
CA THR A 63 -12.81 -10.79 5.37
C THR A 63 -12.34 -11.90 6.31
N GLY A 64 -11.66 -11.56 7.41
CA GLY A 64 -11.02 -12.52 8.31
C GLY A 64 -9.86 -13.29 7.67
N GLN A 65 -9.45 -12.94 6.46
CA GLN A 65 -8.39 -13.63 5.72
C GLN A 65 -7.02 -13.16 6.18
N THR A 66 -6.04 -14.08 6.19
CA THR A 66 -4.64 -13.72 6.46
C THR A 66 -4.02 -13.23 5.16
N ILE A 67 -3.48 -12.02 5.17
CA ILE A 67 -2.79 -11.42 4.03
C ILE A 67 -1.30 -11.42 4.31
N ILE A 68 -0.55 -11.97 3.36
CA ILE A 68 0.89 -11.96 3.36
C ILE A 68 1.37 -10.91 2.35
N ALA A 69 2.35 -10.09 2.72
CA ALA A 69 2.87 -9.01 1.89
C ALA A 69 4.38 -9.18 1.72
N GLY A 70 4.86 -9.00 0.49
CA GLY A 70 6.27 -9.15 0.15
C GLY A 70 6.71 -8.24 -1.00
N MET A 71 8.00 -8.35 -1.33
CA MET A 71 8.65 -7.50 -2.35
C MET A 71 8.37 -7.93 -3.80
N GLY A 72 7.84 -9.15 -4.03
CA GLY A 72 7.62 -9.64 -5.38
C GLY A 72 6.91 -11.00 -5.43
N GLU A 73 6.49 -11.40 -6.63
CA GLU A 73 5.78 -12.66 -6.89
C GLU A 73 6.61 -13.87 -6.44
N LEU A 74 7.88 -13.92 -6.86
CA LEU A 74 8.80 -15.00 -6.50
C LEU A 74 9.00 -15.12 -4.99
N HIS A 75 9.07 -13.98 -4.28
CA HIS A 75 9.21 -13.99 -2.82
C HIS A 75 7.98 -14.67 -2.19
N LEU A 76 6.76 -14.28 -2.58
CA LEU A 76 5.53 -14.90 -2.06
C LEU A 76 5.43 -16.39 -2.44
N GLU A 77 5.89 -16.79 -3.62
CA GLU A 77 5.92 -18.21 -4.02
C GLU A 77 6.88 -19.05 -3.18
N ILE A 78 8.05 -18.52 -2.83
CA ILE A 78 9.02 -19.20 -1.96
C ILE A 78 8.45 -19.35 -0.55
N ILE A 79 7.87 -18.27 0.01
CA ILE A 79 7.22 -18.31 1.33
C ILE A 79 6.11 -19.36 1.36
N ARG A 80 5.27 -19.40 0.31
CA ARG A 80 4.26 -20.44 0.13
C ARG A 80 4.88 -21.85 0.13
N ASP A 81 5.89 -22.08 -0.71
CA ASP A 81 6.53 -23.40 -0.83
C ASP A 81 7.18 -23.85 0.49
N ARG A 82 7.84 -22.94 1.21
CA ARG A 82 8.39 -23.20 2.55
C ARG A 82 7.31 -23.58 3.56
N MET A 83 6.18 -22.88 3.59
CA MET A 83 5.05 -23.24 4.47
C MET A 83 4.51 -24.65 4.18
N PHE A 84 4.36 -25.02 2.91
CA PHE A 84 3.89 -26.37 2.53
C PHE A 84 4.92 -27.46 2.86
N ARG A 85 6.21 -27.22 2.61
CA ARG A 85 7.26 -28.24 2.78
C ARG A 85 7.73 -28.39 4.22
N GLU A 86 8.05 -27.28 4.89
CA GLU A 86 8.64 -27.28 6.24
C GLU A 86 7.56 -27.48 7.31
N PHE A 87 6.42 -26.79 7.18
CA PHE A 87 5.39 -26.75 8.21
C PHE A 87 4.16 -27.61 7.90
N LYS A 88 4.09 -28.21 6.69
CA LYS A 88 2.98 -29.07 6.23
C LYS A 88 1.62 -28.42 6.44
N VAL A 89 1.53 -27.12 6.13
CA VAL A 89 0.31 -26.34 6.22
C VAL A 89 -0.47 -26.48 4.92
N ASP A 90 -1.71 -26.95 4.99
CA ASP A 90 -2.62 -26.99 3.85
C ASP A 90 -3.41 -25.67 3.76
N ALA A 91 -2.97 -24.76 2.89
CA ALA A 91 -3.63 -23.47 2.68
C ALA A 91 -3.97 -23.22 1.21
N ASN A 92 -5.03 -22.46 0.95
CA ASN A 92 -5.36 -21.95 -0.37
C ASN A 92 -4.76 -20.57 -0.53
N ALA A 93 -4.00 -20.35 -1.61
CA ALA A 93 -3.46 -19.05 -1.95
C ALA A 93 -4.36 -18.36 -2.98
N GLY A 94 -4.75 -17.12 -2.68
CA GLY A 94 -5.41 -16.24 -3.62
C GLY A 94 -4.45 -15.70 -4.68
N LYS A 95 -4.99 -14.98 -5.68
CA LYS A 95 -4.17 -14.26 -6.65
C LYS A 95 -3.38 -13.15 -5.93
N PRO A 96 -2.12 -12.89 -6.34
CA PRO A 96 -1.38 -11.73 -5.87
C PRO A 96 -2.16 -10.45 -6.18
N GLN A 97 -2.28 -9.58 -5.19
CA GLN A 97 -2.87 -8.25 -5.29
C GLN A 97 -1.78 -7.20 -5.17
N ILE A 98 -1.86 -6.20 -6.03
CA ILE A 98 -0.93 -5.09 -6.04
C ILE A 98 -1.39 -4.09 -4.98
N ALA A 99 -0.45 -3.53 -4.23
CA ALA A 99 -0.72 -2.42 -3.32
C ALA A 99 -0.93 -1.13 -4.13
N TYR A 100 -2.13 -0.96 -4.71
CA TYR A 100 -2.55 0.32 -5.27
C TYR A 100 -2.69 1.36 -4.15
N ARG A 101 -2.55 2.63 -4.51
CA ARG A 101 -2.77 3.75 -3.60
C ARG A 101 -3.72 4.75 -4.24
N GLU A 102 -4.36 5.58 -3.43
CA GLU A 102 -5.23 6.66 -3.92
C GLU A 102 -4.61 8.02 -3.63
N THR A 103 -4.85 8.99 -4.49
CA THR A 103 -4.55 10.40 -4.18
C THR A 103 -5.57 11.31 -4.86
N ILE A 104 -5.58 12.59 -4.49
CA ILE A 104 -6.41 13.60 -5.13
C ILE A 104 -5.58 14.45 -6.10
N THR A 105 -6.21 15.02 -7.11
CA THR A 105 -5.53 15.91 -8.07
C THR A 105 -5.90 17.37 -7.88
N THR A 106 -7.07 17.63 -7.32
CA THR A 106 -7.61 18.99 -7.16
C THR A 106 -7.93 19.25 -5.69
N ASN A 107 -7.69 20.47 -5.24
CA ASN A 107 -8.12 20.94 -3.93
C ASN A 107 -9.65 20.84 -3.83
N ALA A 108 -10.13 20.29 -2.72
CA ALA A 108 -11.54 20.08 -2.49
C ALA A 108 -11.93 20.41 -1.05
N HIS A 109 -13.17 20.84 -0.89
CA HIS A 109 -13.76 21.11 0.40
C HIS A 109 -14.79 20.02 0.70
N GLY A 110 -14.60 19.31 1.80
CA GLY A 110 -15.44 18.20 2.22
C GLY A 110 -16.22 18.54 3.47
N VAL A 111 -17.54 18.33 3.43
CA VAL A 111 -18.42 18.57 4.59
C VAL A 111 -18.95 17.24 5.12
N GLY A 112 -18.71 16.99 6.40
CA GLY A 112 -19.16 15.78 7.07
C GLY A 112 -20.04 16.10 8.26
N LYS A 113 -21.31 15.69 8.18
CA LYS A 113 -22.28 15.88 9.27
C LYS A 113 -22.92 14.55 9.64
N LEU A 114 -22.81 14.18 10.92
CA LEU A 114 -23.52 13.07 11.51
C LEU A 114 -24.56 13.61 12.50
N ILE A 115 -25.83 13.32 12.23
CA ILE A 115 -26.93 13.51 13.17
C ILE A 115 -27.64 12.17 13.29
N LYS A 116 -27.53 11.51 14.45
CA LYS A 116 -28.32 10.32 14.77
C LYS A 116 -29.05 10.52 16.09
N GLN A 117 -30.37 10.32 16.03
CA GLN A 117 -31.26 10.38 17.18
C GLN A 117 -32.08 9.09 17.22
N SER A 118 -31.44 8.00 17.67
CA SER A 118 -32.10 6.70 17.82
C SER A 118 -32.32 6.41 19.30
N GLY A 119 -33.43 6.91 19.84
CA GLY A 119 -34.03 6.48 21.13
C GLY A 119 -33.21 6.65 22.42
N GLY A 120 -31.94 7.09 22.36
CA GLY A 120 -31.03 7.28 23.48
C GLY A 120 -30.18 8.56 23.35
N ARG A 121 -28.96 8.57 23.93
CA ARG A 121 -28.00 9.68 23.84
C ARG A 121 -27.80 10.08 22.36
N GLY A 122 -28.08 11.34 22.02
CA GLY A 122 -27.92 11.86 20.67
C GLY A 122 -26.46 11.77 20.23
N GLN A 123 -26.24 11.63 18.93
CA GLN A 123 -24.92 11.72 18.32
C GLN A 123 -24.94 12.88 17.31
N TYR A 124 -24.17 13.92 17.64
CA TYR A 124 -23.97 15.09 16.80
C TYR A 124 -22.49 15.34 16.57
N GLY A 125 -22.09 15.36 15.29
CA GLY A 125 -20.75 15.76 14.88
C GLY A 125 -20.82 16.46 13.54
N HIS A 126 -20.15 17.61 13.43
CA HIS A 126 -20.02 18.34 12.17
C HIS A 126 -18.58 18.80 12.02
N VAL A 127 -17.97 18.44 10.89
CA VAL A 127 -16.57 18.75 10.55
C VAL A 127 -16.51 19.13 9.08
N GLU A 128 -15.77 20.19 8.79
CA GLU A 128 -15.43 20.61 7.44
C GLU A 128 -13.92 20.54 7.28
N VAL A 129 -13.48 19.90 6.20
CA VAL A 129 -12.07 19.70 5.89
C VAL A 129 -11.75 20.20 4.49
N ASP A 130 -10.64 20.91 4.37
CA ASP A 130 -10.02 21.20 3.08
C ASP A 130 -8.99 20.12 2.80
N VAL A 131 -9.18 19.39 1.70
CA VAL A 131 -8.29 18.32 1.26
C VAL A 131 -7.49 18.86 0.06
N ARG A 132 -6.16 18.81 0.15
CA ARG A 132 -5.25 19.28 -0.90
C ARG A 132 -4.21 18.20 -1.24
N PRO A 133 -3.81 18.07 -2.51
CA PRO A 133 -2.72 17.18 -2.87
C PRO A 133 -1.42 17.69 -2.24
N ALA A 134 -0.72 16.81 -1.53
CA ALA A 134 0.62 17.12 -1.02
C ALA A 134 1.69 16.83 -2.08
N GLU A 135 2.91 17.33 -1.85
CA GLU A 135 4.06 16.91 -2.66
C GLU A 135 4.32 15.41 -2.47
N ARG A 136 4.82 14.77 -3.53
CA ARG A 136 5.11 13.33 -3.54
C ARG A 136 6.01 12.96 -2.35
N SER A 137 5.66 11.86 -1.68
CA SER A 137 6.40 11.29 -0.56
C SER A 137 6.34 12.08 0.75
N LYS A 138 5.50 13.11 0.88
CA LYS A 138 5.24 13.77 2.18
C LYS A 138 4.22 13.04 3.04
N GLY A 139 3.47 12.08 2.47
CA GLY A 139 2.50 11.28 3.22
C GLY A 139 1.26 12.07 3.62
N LEU A 140 0.75 11.83 4.82
CA LEU A 140 -0.46 12.48 5.35
C LEU A 140 -0.08 13.63 6.29
N LEU A 141 -0.43 14.85 5.91
CA LEU A 141 -0.27 16.04 6.76
C LEU A 141 -1.65 16.47 7.27
N ILE A 142 -1.80 16.60 8.59
CA ILE A 142 -3.06 17.05 9.20
C ILE A 142 -2.80 18.33 9.99
N GLU A 143 -3.26 19.46 9.48
CA GLU A 143 -3.22 20.73 10.18
C GLU A 143 -4.58 21.07 10.78
N ASN A 144 -4.55 21.72 11.94
CA ASN A 144 -5.74 22.25 12.56
C ASN A 144 -5.76 23.78 12.40
N LYS A 145 -6.69 24.29 11.58
CA LYS A 145 -6.90 25.71 11.32
C LYS A 145 -8.14 26.26 12.02
N ILE A 146 -8.75 25.50 12.94
CA ILE A 146 -9.91 25.95 13.71
C ILE A 146 -9.52 27.13 14.61
N VAL A 147 -10.21 28.25 14.41
CA VAL A 147 -10.10 29.45 15.26
C VAL A 147 -11.38 29.59 16.08
N GLY A 148 -11.26 30.01 17.35
CA GLY A 148 -12.41 30.40 18.17
C GLY A 148 -13.09 29.30 19.00
N GLY A 149 -12.50 28.11 19.14
CA GLY A 149 -13.00 27.08 20.07
C GLY A 149 -14.34 26.44 19.66
N ILE A 150 -14.69 26.54 18.37
CA ILE A 150 -15.93 25.98 17.80
C ILE A 150 -15.98 24.45 17.91
N ILE A 151 -14.82 23.81 18.03
CA ILE A 151 -14.73 22.42 18.48
C ILE A 151 -13.87 22.42 19.76
N PRO A 152 -14.38 21.88 20.88
CA PRO A 152 -13.58 21.67 22.07
C PRO A 152 -12.30 20.89 21.75
N ARG A 153 -11.19 21.28 22.38
CA ARG A 153 -9.87 20.68 22.06
C ARG A 153 -9.80 19.18 22.32
N GLU A 154 -10.70 18.68 23.17
CA GLU A 154 -10.87 17.27 23.51
C GLU A 154 -11.32 16.41 22.32
N TYR A 155 -12.06 16.98 21.36
CA TYR A 155 -12.56 16.24 20.19
C TYR A 155 -11.62 16.28 18.98
N ILE A 156 -10.61 17.17 18.96
CA ILE A 156 -9.63 17.27 17.85
C ILE A 156 -8.89 15.94 17.62
N PRO A 157 -8.40 15.22 18.65
CA PRO A 157 -7.76 13.92 18.43
C PRO A 157 -8.70 12.88 17.82
N ALA A 158 -10.00 12.91 18.14
CA ALA A 158 -10.99 12.00 17.56
C ALA A 158 -11.21 12.28 16.07
N VAL A 159 -11.25 13.57 15.68
CA VAL A 159 -11.30 13.98 14.26
C VAL A 159 -10.04 13.51 13.52
N LYS A 160 -8.85 13.71 14.10
CA LYS A 160 -7.59 13.24 13.50
C LYS A 160 -7.57 11.73 13.29
N LYS A 161 -8.03 10.95 14.28
CA LYS A 161 -8.19 9.49 14.15
C LYS A 161 -9.19 9.12 13.05
N GLY A 162 -10.30 9.85 12.93
CA GLY A 162 -11.28 9.65 11.85
C GLY A 162 -10.70 9.92 10.47
N ILE A 163 -9.88 10.97 10.31
CA ILE A 163 -9.16 11.26 9.06
C ILE A 163 -8.17 10.14 8.75
N GLN A 164 -7.36 9.70 9.72
CA GLN A 164 -6.40 8.60 9.52
C GLN A 164 -7.10 7.30 9.09
N GLU A 165 -8.24 6.98 9.69
CA GLU A 165 -9.03 5.80 9.33
C GLU A 165 -9.64 5.93 7.93
N ALA A 166 -10.14 7.11 7.56
CA ALA A 166 -10.65 7.37 6.21
C ALA A 166 -9.54 7.24 5.15
N VAL A 167 -8.32 7.68 5.47
CA VAL A 167 -7.15 7.56 4.61
C VAL A 167 -6.73 6.09 4.44
N LEU A 168 -6.74 5.31 5.52
CA LEU A 168 -6.41 3.87 5.47
C LEU A 168 -7.44 3.06 4.67
N ASN A 169 -8.73 3.35 4.89
CA ASN A 169 -9.81 2.62 4.26
C ASN A 169 -10.03 3.00 2.78
N GLY A 170 -9.47 4.12 2.31
CA GLY A 170 -9.67 4.62 0.96
C GLY A 170 -11.09 5.14 0.70
N VAL A 171 -11.25 5.94 -0.36
CA VAL A 171 -12.55 6.55 -0.71
C VAL A 171 -13.10 6.02 -2.03
N LEU A 172 -12.22 5.73 -3.00
CA LEU A 172 -12.65 5.33 -4.34
C LEU A 172 -12.75 3.81 -4.49
N GLY A 173 -11.62 3.12 -4.36
CA GLY A 173 -11.47 1.67 -4.50
C GLY A 173 -11.03 1.01 -3.20
N GLY A 174 -11.13 1.73 -2.07
CA GLY A 174 -10.75 1.24 -0.76
C GLY A 174 -9.25 0.95 -0.60
N TYR A 175 -8.40 1.71 -1.30
CA TYR A 175 -6.96 1.64 -1.16
C TYR A 175 -6.44 2.77 -0.27
N PRO A 176 -5.32 2.57 0.45
CA PRO A 176 -4.74 3.62 1.27
C PRO A 176 -4.43 4.87 0.46
N VAL A 177 -4.93 6.00 0.94
CA VAL A 177 -4.68 7.32 0.38
C VAL A 177 -3.28 7.78 0.78
N VAL A 178 -2.53 8.36 -0.16
CA VAL A 178 -1.20 8.94 0.10
C VAL A 178 -1.05 10.32 -0.52
N ASP A 179 -0.08 11.07 0.02
CA ASP A 179 0.30 12.42 -0.42
C ASP A 179 -0.89 13.39 -0.39
N VAL A 180 -1.49 13.52 0.80
CA VAL A 180 -2.65 14.40 1.03
C VAL A 180 -2.43 15.26 2.26
N GLU A 181 -2.72 16.54 2.11
CA GLU A 181 -2.79 17.51 3.18
C GLU A 181 -4.27 17.75 3.53
N VAL A 182 -4.60 17.61 4.81
CA VAL A 182 -5.96 17.79 5.33
C VAL A 182 -5.95 18.90 6.36
N ASP A 183 -6.59 20.01 6.01
CA ASP A 183 -6.80 21.17 6.85
C ASP A 183 -8.17 21.07 7.51
N ILE A 184 -8.23 21.03 8.84
CA ILE A 184 -9.51 21.14 9.56
C ILE A 184 -9.86 22.63 9.67
N VAL A 185 -10.82 23.08 8.87
CA VAL A 185 -11.16 24.50 8.71
C VAL A 185 -12.28 24.91 9.64
N TYR A 186 -13.33 24.09 9.74
CA TYR A 186 -14.54 24.42 10.47
C TYR A 186 -15.21 23.18 11.05
N GLY A 187 -16.18 23.40 11.93
CA GLY A 187 -17.08 22.36 12.42
C GLY A 187 -18.09 22.94 13.37
N SER A 188 -18.97 22.10 13.91
CA SER A 188 -19.90 22.51 14.97
C SER A 188 -20.13 21.37 15.94
N PHE A 189 -20.40 21.74 17.19
CA PHE A 189 -20.72 20.80 18.27
C PHE A 189 -22.05 21.18 18.92
N HIS A 190 -22.62 20.22 19.64
CA HIS A 190 -23.81 20.40 20.46
C HIS A 190 -23.48 19.94 21.87
N GLU A 191 -23.73 20.77 22.89
CA GLU A 191 -23.23 20.53 24.25
C GLU A 191 -23.70 19.20 24.87
N VAL A 192 -24.90 18.74 24.51
CA VAL A 192 -25.52 17.54 25.11
C VAL A 192 -25.38 16.28 24.25
N ASP A 193 -25.31 16.45 22.93
CA ASP A 193 -25.40 15.35 21.95
C ASP A 193 -24.08 15.10 21.20
N SER A 194 -23.06 15.93 21.42
CA SER A 194 -21.74 15.68 20.84
C SER A 194 -21.00 14.56 21.55
N SER A 195 -20.40 13.69 20.74
CA SER A 195 -19.58 12.57 21.20
C SER A 195 -18.34 12.42 20.33
N GLU A 196 -17.27 11.88 20.89
CA GLU A 196 -16.03 11.60 20.16
C GLU A 196 -16.27 10.72 18.93
N LEU A 197 -17.14 9.71 19.07
CA LEU A 197 -17.48 8.80 17.98
C LEU A 197 -18.25 9.51 16.86
N ALA A 198 -19.10 10.49 17.20
CA ALA A 198 -19.80 11.30 16.20
C ALA A 198 -18.83 12.18 15.40
N PHE A 199 -17.84 12.79 16.06
CA PHE A 199 -16.80 13.57 15.38
C PHE A 199 -15.88 12.72 14.51
N LYS A 200 -15.53 11.52 14.97
CA LYS A 200 -14.76 10.55 14.18
C LYS A 200 -15.51 10.18 12.89
N MET A 201 -16.79 9.84 13.00
CA MET A 201 -17.63 9.49 11.85
C MET A 201 -17.87 10.69 10.92
N ALA A 202 -18.10 11.88 11.48
CA ALA A 202 -18.22 13.11 10.71
C ALA A 202 -16.95 13.39 9.89
N ALA A 203 -15.76 13.17 10.46
CA ALA A 203 -14.49 13.31 9.74
C ALA A 203 -14.38 12.31 8.57
N ILE A 204 -14.82 11.06 8.75
CA ILE A 204 -14.85 10.07 7.66
C ILE A 204 -15.78 10.51 6.52
N PHE A 205 -16.95 11.06 6.84
CA PHE A 205 -17.86 11.59 5.82
C PHE A 205 -17.31 12.82 5.12
N ALA A 206 -16.67 13.74 5.87
CA ALA A 206 -16.04 14.93 5.32
C ALA A 206 -14.95 14.54 4.31
N MET A 207 -14.12 13.56 4.66
CA MET A 207 -13.11 13.01 3.75
C MET A 207 -13.76 12.37 2.52
N LYS A 208 -14.81 11.55 2.68
CA LYS A 208 -15.50 10.95 1.53
C LYS A 208 -16.06 11.99 0.55
N ASP A 209 -16.62 13.08 1.07
CA ASP A 209 -17.17 14.16 0.25
C ASP A 209 -16.06 14.97 -0.43
N GLY A 210 -15.01 15.34 0.33
CA GLY A 210 -13.85 16.04 -0.20
C GLY A 210 -13.14 15.26 -1.31
N PHE A 211 -12.99 13.95 -1.15
CA PHE A 211 -12.38 13.09 -2.18
C PHE A 211 -13.22 13.00 -3.45
N LYS A 212 -14.55 12.92 -3.35
CA LYS A 212 -15.43 12.93 -4.53
C LYS A 212 -15.27 14.22 -5.35
N GLN A 213 -15.13 15.35 -4.66
CA GLN A 213 -14.93 16.65 -5.30
C GLN A 213 -13.50 16.84 -5.81
N GLY A 214 -12.50 16.22 -5.16
CA GLY A 214 -11.07 16.36 -5.45
C GLY A 214 -10.55 15.58 -6.65
N LYS A 215 -11.44 14.93 -7.43
CA LYS A 215 -11.13 14.05 -8.57
C LYS A 215 -10.06 13.02 -8.19
N PRO A 216 -10.46 11.96 -7.45
CA PRO A 216 -9.52 10.98 -6.94
C PRO A 216 -8.94 10.18 -8.10
N ILE A 217 -7.64 9.90 -8.03
CA ILE A 217 -6.90 9.10 -8.99
C ILE A 217 -6.30 7.89 -8.29
N LEU A 218 -6.21 6.78 -9.04
CA LEU A 218 -5.52 5.58 -8.59
C LEU A 218 -4.04 5.66 -8.98
N LEU A 219 -3.18 5.29 -8.06
CA LEU A 219 -1.74 5.20 -8.24
C LEU A 219 -1.32 3.73 -8.25
N GLU A 220 -0.51 3.35 -9.24
CA GLU A 220 0.17 2.06 -9.30
C GLU A 220 1.66 2.21 -8.91
N PRO A 221 2.24 1.20 -8.25
CA PRO A 221 3.67 1.17 -7.97
C PRO A 221 4.46 0.91 -9.26
N ILE A 222 5.43 1.78 -9.53
CA ILE A 222 6.41 1.64 -10.60
C ILE A 222 7.70 1.08 -10.02
N MET A 223 8.20 0.02 -10.66
CA MET A 223 9.46 -0.61 -10.32
C MET A 223 10.55 -0.10 -11.25
N LYS A 224 11.69 0.28 -10.68
CA LYS A 224 12.93 0.43 -11.42
C LYS A 224 13.48 -0.95 -11.70
N VAL A 225 13.51 -1.32 -12.97
CA VAL A 225 14.01 -2.59 -13.46
C VAL A 225 15.37 -2.37 -14.10
N GLU A 226 16.36 -3.11 -13.64
CA GLU A 226 17.66 -3.19 -14.31
C GLU A 226 17.79 -4.59 -14.88
N ASN A 227 17.96 -4.69 -16.20
CA ASN A 227 18.12 -5.96 -16.88
C ASN A 227 19.50 -6.02 -17.56
N ILE A 228 20.29 -7.01 -17.18
CA ILE A 228 21.60 -7.29 -17.72
C ILE A 228 21.45 -8.45 -18.69
N THR A 229 21.70 -8.18 -19.97
CA THR A 229 21.51 -9.15 -21.05
C THR A 229 22.69 -9.11 -22.02
N PRO A 230 23.05 -10.22 -22.69
CA PRO A 230 23.95 -10.13 -23.85
C PRO A 230 23.36 -9.23 -24.95
N ASP A 231 24.23 -8.53 -25.68
CA ASP A 231 23.88 -7.59 -26.76
C ASP A 231 22.95 -8.22 -27.82
N GLU A 232 23.14 -9.51 -28.09
CA GLU A 232 22.33 -10.33 -29.01
C GLU A 232 20.82 -10.30 -28.69
N PHE A 233 20.44 -10.16 -27.42
CA PHE A 233 19.04 -10.20 -26.96
C PHE A 233 18.51 -8.83 -26.52
N GLN A 234 19.30 -7.76 -26.66
CA GLN A 234 18.91 -6.42 -26.23
C GLN A 234 17.60 -5.99 -26.88
N GLY A 235 17.43 -6.23 -28.20
CA GLY A 235 16.23 -5.83 -28.93
C GLY A 235 14.95 -6.51 -28.42
N ASP A 236 15.01 -7.81 -28.16
CA ASP A 236 13.87 -8.59 -27.67
C ASP A 236 13.44 -8.16 -26.26
N ILE A 237 14.42 -7.89 -25.37
CA ILE A 237 14.16 -7.40 -24.02
C ILE A 237 13.56 -5.99 -24.03
N CYS A 238 14.10 -5.08 -24.85
CA CYS A 238 13.54 -3.73 -25.01
C CYS A 238 12.11 -3.77 -25.55
N GLY A 239 11.83 -4.70 -26.48
CA GLY A 239 10.48 -4.93 -27.01
C GLY A 239 9.50 -5.42 -25.94
N ASP A 240 9.89 -6.39 -25.10
CA ASP A 240 9.05 -6.90 -24.01
C ASP A 240 8.79 -5.84 -22.93
N LEU A 241 9.82 -5.08 -22.53
CA LEU A 241 9.67 -3.96 -21.59
C LEU A 241 8.71 -2.89 -22.13
N SER A 242 8.84 -2.53 -23.40
CA SER A 242 7.94 -1.54 -24.04
C SER A 242 6.50 -2.06 -24.13
N ARG A 243 6.31 -3.36 -24.41
CA ARG A 243 4.99 -4.01 -24.42
C ARG A 243 4.33 -3.98 -23.05
N ARG A 244 5.12 -4.09 -21.98
CA ARG A 244 4.70 -4.03 -20.57
C ARG A 244 4.53 -2.60 -20.04
N ARG A 245 4.33 -1.61 -20.92
CA ARG A 245 4.22 -0.18 -20.57
C ARG A 245 5.47 0.37 -19.85
N GLY A 246 6.61 -0.28 -20.05
CA GLY A 246 7.89 0.16 -19.50
C GLY A 246 8.45 1.37 -20.24
N SER A 247 8.97 2.34 -19.48
CA SER A 247 9.74 3.46 -20.02
C SER A 247 11.23 3.14 -19.87
N ILE A 248 11.94 3.06 -20.99
CA ILE A 248 13.39 2.82 -20.99
C ILE A 248 14.10 4.16 -20.82
N HIS A 249 14.90 4.28 -19.76
CA HIS A 249 15.64 5.50 -19.43
C HIS A 249 17.03 5.51 -20.07
N SER A 250 17.77 4.42 -19.90
CA SER A 250 19.12 4.29 -20.43
C SER A 250 19.45 2.86 -20.78
N ILE A 251 20.37 2.72 -21.73
CA ILE A 251 20.97 1.44 -22.09
C ILE A 251 22.48 1.66 -22.05
N GLU A 252 23.15 0.94 -21.16
CA GLU A 252 24.60 0.98 -21.01
C GLU A 252 25.21 -0.31 -21.54
N THR A 253 26.21 -0.21 -22.41
CA THR A 253 26.92 -1.38 -22.92
C THR A 253 28.23 -1.55 -22.18
N ARG A 254 28.40 -2.69 -21.49
CA ARG A 254 29.60 -3.07 -20.75
C ARG A 254 30.20 -4.34 -21.35
N GLY A 255 31.09 -4.16 -22.32
CA GLY A 255 31.68 -5.28 -23.06
C GLY A 255 30.64 -5.98 -23.93
N ASN A 256 30.41 -7.28 -23.69
CA ASN A 256 29.41 -8.07 -24.42
C ASN A 256 28.02 -8.09 -23.73
N LEU A 257 27.85 -7.29 -22.68
CA LEU A 257 26.60 -7.18 -21.92
C LEU A 257 26.00 -5.79 -22.12
N ALA A 258 24.70 -5.72 -22.31
CA ALA A 258 23.88 -4.53 -22.26
C ALA A 258 23.12 -4.51 -20.93
N ILE A 259 23.15 -3.38 -20.25
CA ILE A 259 22.42 -3.08 -19.01
C ILE A 259 21.31 -2.12 -19.40
N ILE A 260 20.06 -2.54 -19.27
CA ILE A 260 18.87 -1.77 -19.63
C ILE A 260 18.23 -1.30 -18.33
N HIS A 261 18.15 0.02 -18.15
CA HIS A 261 17.43 0.64 -17.05
C HIS A 261 16.05 1.08 -17.55
N ALA A 262 15.00 0.53 -16.96
CA ALA A 262 13.63 0.85 -17.30
C ALA A 262 12.79 1.04 -16.04
N GLU A 263 11.70 1.78 -16.18
CA GLU A 263 10.65 1.89 -15.18
C GLU A 263 9.39 1.21 -15.69
N VAL A 264 8.90 0.21 -14.96
CA VAL A 264 7.79 -0.64 -15.40
C VAL A 264 6.75 -0.74 -14.28
N PRO A 265 5.45 -0.62 -14.58
CA PRO A 265 4.40 -0.90 -13.60
C PRO A 265 4.48 -2.33 -13.08
N LEU A 266 4.38 -2.51 -11.76
CA LEU A 266 4.43 -3.83 -11.14
C LEU A 266 3.34 -4.78 -11.67
N ALA A 267 2.19 -4.23 -12.07
CA ALA A 267 1.09 -4.96 -12.67
C ALA A 267 1.48 -5.71 -13.95
N GLU A 268 2.45 -5.19 -14.69
CA GLU A 268 2.90 -5.76 -15.94
C GLU A 268 4.14 -6.65 -15.76
N LEU A 269 4.70 -6.74 -14.54
CA LEU A 269 5.89 -7.54 -14.24
C LEU A 269 5.58 -8.97 -13.74
N PHE A 270 4.30 -9.34 -13.61
CA PHE A 270 3.94 -10.72 -13.30
C PHE A 270 4.47 -11.69 -14.36
N GLY A 271 5.14 -12.76 -13.92
CA GLY A 271 5.79 -13.73 -14.80
C GLY A 271 7.00 -13.20 -15.58
N TYR A 272 7.54 -12.02 -15.25
CA TYR A 272 8.67 -11.43 -15.98
C TYR A 272 9.93 -12.30 -15.94
N ALA A 273 10.19 -12.98 -14.81
CA ALA A 273 11.31 -13.93 -14.68
C ALA A 273 11.28 -15.05 -15.74
N THR A 274 10.09 -15.56 -16.04
CA THR A 274 9.89 -16.62 -17.04
C THR A 274 10.01 -16.08 -18.46
N ALA A 275 9.48 -14.88 -18.70
CA ALA A 275 9.58 -14.21 -19.99
C ALA A 275 11.04 -13.91 -20.36
N ILE A 276 11.81 -13.27 -19.47
CA ILE A 276 13.24 -12.97 -19.73
C ILE A 276 14.03 -14.24 -19.99
N ARG A 277 13.84 -15.29 -19.17
CA ARG A 277 14.55 -16.57 -19.38
C ARG A 277 14.26 -17.17 -20.75
N SER A 278 13.03 -17.05 -21.23
CA SER A 278 12.65 -17.56 -22.55
C SER A 278 13.27 -16.73 -23.69
N LEU A 279 13.24 -15.40 -23.56
CA LEU A 279 13.80 -14.47 -24.56
C LEU A 279 15.34 -14.55 -24.63
N SER A 280 15.99 -14.66 -23.48
CA SER A 280 17.46 -14.66 -23.36
C SER A 280 18.09 -16.05 -23.36
N LYS A 281 17.31 -17.12 -23.53
CA LYS A 281 17.74 -18.51 -23.32
C LYS A 281 18.41 -18.72 -21.95
N GLY A 282 17.96 -17.98 -20.93
CA GLY A 282 18.46 -18.02 -19.56
C GLY A 282 19.78 -17.29 -19.33
N ARG A 283 20.23 -16.45 -20.26
CA ARG A 283 21.52 -15.72 -20.17
C ARG A 283 21.39 -14.30 -19.61
N SER A 284 20.18 -13.84 -19.31
CA SER A 284 19.93 -12.51 -18.76
C SER A 284 19.50 -12.58 -17.31
N SER A 285 19.91 -11.58 -16.54
CA SER A 285 19.55 -11.38 -15.14
C SER A 285 18.87 -10.04 -14.96
N TYR A 286 17.87 -9.97 -14.09
CA TYR A 286 17.22 -8.70 -13.77
C TYR A 286 17.18 -8.47 -12.26
N SER A 287 17.20 -7.21 -11.88
CA SER A 287 16.83 -6.74 -10.55
C SER A 287 15.67 -5.77 -10.66
N MET A 288 14.89 -5.66 -9.59
CA MET A 288 13.76 -4.74 -9.52
C MET A 288 13.71 -4.11 -8.14
N GLU A 289 13.52 -2.80 -8.09
CA GLU A 289 13.42 -2.01 -6.87
C GLU A 289 12.22 -1.08 -6.96
N PRO A 290 11.48 -0.84 -5.87
CA PRO A 290 10.42 0.18 -5.86
C PRO A 290 11.00 1.56 -6.18
N SER A 291 10.46 2.25 -7.20
CA SER A 291 10.87 3.60 -7.57
C SER A 291 9.91 4.64 -6.98
N HIS A 292 8.69 4.69 -7.50
CA HIS A 292 7.68 5.66 -7.12
C HIS A 292 6.28 5.19 -7.51
N PHE A 293 5.26 5.95 -7.12
CA PHE A 293 3.87 5.71 -7.51
C PHE A 293 3.49 6.64 -8.67
N GLN A 294 2.81 6.09 -9.69
CA GLN A 294 2.37 6.83 -10.88
C GLN A 294 0.86 6.67 -11.08
N PRO A 295 0.15 7.71 -11.59
CA PRO A 295 -1.25 7.58 -11.96
C PRO A 295 -1.49 6.45 -12.97
N VAL A 296 -2.47 5.61 -12.65
CA VAL A 296 -2.94 4.55 -13.54
C VAL A 296 -3.62 5.18 -14.77
N PRO A 297 -3.35 4.68 -15.99
CA PRO A 297 -4.06 5.11 -17.19
C PRO A 297 -5.58 4.95 -17.04
N ALA A 298 -6.35 5.95 -17.48
CA ALA A 298 -7.81 5.99 -17.31
C ALA A 298 -8.54 4.75 -17.86
N ASN A 299 -7.97 4.06 -18.86
CA ASN A 299 -8.55 2.87 -19.46
C ASN A 299 -8.52 1.62 -18.54
N LEU A 300 -7.59 1.57 -17.57
CA LEU A 300 -7.42 0.43 -16.66
C LEU A 300 -8.14 0.63 -15.33
N VAL A 301 -8.48 1.88 -14.98
CA VAL A 301 -9.16 2.21 -13.72
C VAL A 301 -10.47 1.45 -13.52
N PRO A 302 -11.40 1.36 -14.51
CA PRO A 302 -12.64 0.61 -14.32
C PRO A 302 -12.40 -0.87 -14.05
N ALA A 303 -11.46 -1.50 -14.77
CA ALA A 303 -11.14 -2.91 -14.60
C ALA A 303 -10.57 -3.23 -13.21
N ILE A 304 -9.81 -2.30 -12.62
CA ILE A 304 -9.25 -2.47 -11.27
C ILE A 304 -10.32 -2.27 -10.19
N LEU A 305 -11.26 -1.35 -10.40
CA LEU A 305 -12.39 -1.13 -9.51
C LEU A 305 -13.38 -2.31 -9.54
N ASP A 306 -13.71 -2.82 -10.73
CA ASP A 306 -14.60 -3.97 -10.91
C ASP A 306 -14.03 -5.27 -10.30
N GLN A 307 -12.70 -5.48 -10.38
CA GLN A 307 -12.06 -6.65 -9.76
C GLN A 307 -12.20 -6.70 -8.25
N LYS A 308 -12.43 -5.56 -7.60
CA LYS A 308 -12.65 -5.48 -6.15
C LYS A 308 -14.13 -5.59 -5.80
N GLU A 309 -15.04 -5.04 -6.59
CA GLU A 309 -16.50 -5.21 -6.37
C GLU A 309 -16.98 -6.66 -6.59
N ALA A 310 -16.27 -7.45 -7.42
CA ALA A 310 -16.60 -8.85 -7.68
C ALA A 310 -16.14 -9.84 -6.58
N LYS A 311 -15.57 -9.36 -5.48
CA LYS A 311 -15.10 -10.15 -4.33
C LYS A 311 -15.85 -9.80 -3.06
#